data_AF-A0A7C1AG84-F1
#
_entry.id   AF-A0A7C1AG84-F1
#
_cell.length_a   1.000
_cell.length_b   1.000
_cell.length_c   1.000
_cell.angle_alpha   90.00
_cell.angle_beta   90.00
_cell.angle_gamma   90.00
#
_symmetry.space_group_name_H-M   'P 1'
#
loop_
_entity.id
_entity.type
_entity.pdbx_description
1 polymer ?
#
loop_
_entity_poly.entity_id
_entity_poly.type
_entity_poly.pdbx_seq_one_letter_code
_entity_poly.pdbx_strand_id
1 'polypeptide(L)'
;AASLGDSGSGDTDRLRSAITEGYRYVYGAQPFTDGFRTFFGSTFWLAIARRLKLIRWVMVALVVFTGLGALWAALDPTAAATLVPDVFGNALDPGATGTASQMSPGEHVQFAQELFINNFRVTLMAFVVGIAFGLPSIYLLAYNSVLLGVVGQLLIAQGEGAFFLELVAGHGPIELTAIALGVAAGFAMGWALVDPGLRSRGQALREEASYAIVIAVGTAPWLLLAAVIESFVSRVGLSALPVVVVGMSTFVIFWRLVWTRGVIPLRDLSDPSSA
;
A
#
# COMPACT_ATOMS: atom_id res chain seq x y z
N ALA A 1 -54.50 36.53 7.27
CA ALA A 1 -53.56 35.92 6.31
C ALA A 1 -52.30 35.56 7.08
N ALA A 2 -52.21 34.31 7.54
CA ALA A 2 -51.09 33.80 8.32
C ALA A 2 -49.90 33.54 7.37
N SER A 3 -48.71 33.94 7.81
CA SER A 3 -47.43 33.76 7.14
C SER A 3 -47.05 32.27 7.04
N LEU A 4 -47.26 31.68 5.86
CA LEU A 4 -46.84 30.32 5.49
C LEU A 4 -45.60 30.35 4.57
N GLY A 5 -44.59 31.13 4.92
CA GLY A 5 -43.46 31.37 4.02
C GLY A 5 -42.11 31.40 4.72
N ASP A 6 -41.72 30.32 5.42
CA ASP A 6 -40.30 30.11 5.76
C ASP A 6 -39.93 28.68 6.24
N SER A 7 -40.89 27.75 6.40
CA SER A 7 -40.59 26.42 6.94
C SER A 7 -39.83 25.49 5.97
N GLY A 8 -39.89 25.75 4.66
CA GLY A 8 -39.30 24.88 3.64
C GLY A 8 -37.77 24.99 3.52
N SER A 9 -37.19 26.16 3.82
CA SER A 9 -35.74 26.42 3.73
C SER A 9 -34.99 25.76 4.89
N GLY A 10 -35.48 25.96 6.12
CA GLY A 10 -34.87 25.44 7.34
C GLY A 10 -34.85 23.91 7.43
N ASP A 11 -35.90 23.24 6.95
CA ASP A 11 -35.93 21.77 6.91
C ASP A 11 -34.97 21.21 5.84
N THR A 12 -34.84 21.89 4.69
CA THR A 12 -33.87 21.47 3.67
C THR A 12 -32.42 21.67 4.11
N ASP A 13 -32.12 22.74 4.84
CA ASP A 13 -30.77 23.00 5.34
C ASP A 13 -30.40 22.06 6.48
N ARG A 14 -31.34 21.73 7.37
CA ARG A 14 -31.17 20.68 8.38
C ARG A 14 -30.96 19.29 7.77
N LEU A 15 -31.71 18.96 6.72
CA LEU A 15 -31.54 17.69 6.02
C LEU A 15 -30.16 17.62 5.34
N ARG A 16 -29.75 18.71 4.69
CA ARG A 16 -28.41 18.83 4.07
C ARG A 16 -27.30 18.75 5.09
N SER A 17 -27.43 19.38 6.24
CA SER A 17 -26.43 19.30 7.31
C SER A 17 -26.35 17.87 7.86
N ALA A 18 -27.48 17.24 8.15
CA ALA A 18 -27.53 15.86 8.65
C ALA A 18 -26.96 14.85 7.64
N ILE A 19 -27.25 15.01 6.34
CA ILE A 19 -26.68 14.17 5.28
C ILE A 19 -25.17 14.41 5.15
N THR A 20 -24.72 15.67 5.19
CA THR A 20 -23.29 16.01 5.10
C THR A 20 -22.51 15.50 6.29
N GLU A 21 -23.10 15.55 7.48
CA GLU A 21 -22.52 15.08 8.74
C GLU A 21 -22.47 13.54 8.78
N GLY A 22 -23.57 12.88 8.43
CA GLY A 22 -23.59 11.43 8.24
C GLY A 22 -22.61 10.97 7.17
N TYR A 23 -22.47 11.73 6.09
CA TYR A 23 -21.49 11.46 5.03
C TYR A 23 -20.05 11.66 5.50
N ARG A 24 -19.75 12.71 6.30
CA ARG A 24 -18.42 12.86 6.93
C ARG A 24 -18.12 11.72 7.90
N TYR A 25 -19.12 11.23 8.62
CA TYR A 25 -18.95 10.12 9.53
C TYR A 25 -18.61 8.81 8.79
N VAL A 26 -19.28 8.56 7.66
CA VAL A 26 -19.10 7.35 6.85
C VAL A 26 -17.88 7.43 5.91
N TYR A 27 -17.60 8.60 5.34
CA TYR A 27 -16.63 8.78 4.24
C TYR A 27 -15.54 9.85 4.49
N GLY A 28 -15.69 10.72 5.48
CA GLY A 28 -14.75 11.82 5.73
C GLY A 28 -13.44 11.34 6.34
N ALA A 29 -12.33 11.57 5.65
CA ALA A 29 -10.99 11.42 6.22
C ALA A 29 -10.76 12.51 7.28
N GLN A 30 -10.35 12.11 8.48
CA GLN A 30 -9.94 13.06 9.53
C GLN A 30 -8.62 13.73 9.09
N PRO A 31 -8.45 15.05 9.28
CA PRO A 31 -7.18 15.72 9.01
C PRO A 31 -6.04 15.11 9.83
N PHE A 32 -4.81 15.15 9.29
CA PHE A 32 -3.57 14.76 9.97
C PHE A 32 -3.23 15.73 11.11
N THR A 33 -3.96 15.65 12.22
CA THR A 33 -3.71 16.44 13.45
C THR A 33 -3.61 15.55 14.69
N ASP A 34 -3.74 14.24 14.52
CA ASP A 34 -3.67 13.27 15.60
C ASP A 34 -2.23 13.13 16.11
N GLY A 35 -2.06 13.09 17.44
CA GLY A 35 -0.77 12.76 18.04
C GLY A 35 -0.30 11.36 17.62
N PHE A 36 1.02 11.12 17.62
CA PHE A 36 1.67 9.88 17.19
C PHE A 36 0.98 8.60 17.72
N ARG A 37 0.58 8.59 19.00
CA ARG A 37 -0.10 7.46 19.64
C ARG A 37 -1.48 7.16 19.03
N THR A 38 -2.26 8.19 18.74
CA THR A 38 -3.58 8.05 18.12
C THR A 38 -3.41 7.62 16.66
N PHE A 39 -2.44 8.20 15.96
CA PHE A 39 -2.18 7.87 14.56
C PHE A 39 -1.89 6.38 14.34
N PHE A 40 -0.89 5.83 15.05
CA PHE A 40 -0.54 4.41 14.97
C PHE A 40 -1.43 3.50 15.83
N GLY A 41 -2.24 4.09 16.72
CA GLY A 41 -3.23 3.39 17.53
C GLY A 41 -4.49 3.04 16.76
N SER A 42 -5.00 3.98 15.94
CA SER A 42 -6.29 3.88 15.24
C SER A 42 -6.33 4.54 13.86
N THR A 43 -5.85 5.79 13.68
CA THR A 43 -6.08 6.58 12.47
C THR A 43 -5.59 5.89 11.20
N PHE A 44 -4.37 5.37 11.21
CA PHE A 44 -3.79 4.64 10.07
C PHE A 44 -4.59 3.37 9.73
N TRP A 45 -4.91 2.56 10.74
CA TRP A 45 -5.63 1.30 10.56
C TRP A 45 -7.06 1.51 10.07
N LEU A 46 -7.74 2.53 10.60
CA LEU A 46 -9.07 2.94 10.18
C LEU A 46 -9.07 3.44 8.73
N ALA A 47 -8.04 4.17 8.31
CA ALA A 47 -7.90 4.61 6.92
C ALA A 47 -7.85 3.40 5.97
N ILE A 48 -7.08 2.37 6.29
CA ILE A 48 -7.04 1.11 5.51
C ILE A 48 -8.42 0.44 5.51
N ALA A 49 -9.03 0.28 6.68
CA ALA A 49 -10.31 -0.41 6.84
C ALA A 49 -11.44 0.20 5.99
N ARG A 50 -11.50 1.54 5.93
CA ARG A 50 -12.49 2.29 5.14
C ARG A 50 -12.39 2.08 3.63
N ARG A 51 -11.27 1.55 3.14
CA ARG A 51 -11.01 1.34 1.70
C ARG A 51 -10.68 -0.11 1.35
N LEU A 52 -10.99 -1.07 2.23
CA LEU A 52 -10.68 -2.50 2.01
C LEU A 52 -11.21 -3.06 0.69
N LYS A 53 -12.38 -2.61 0.22
CA LYS A 53 -12.92 -3.06 -1.08
C LYS A 53 -12.00 -2.67 -2.24
N LEU A 54 -11.52 -1.41 -2.26
CA LEU A 54 -10.60 -0.93 -3.28
C LEU A 54 -9.25 -1.63 -3.16
N ILE A 55 -8.70 -1.69 -1.94
CA ILE A 55 -7.42 -2.34 -1.66
C ILE A 55 -7.46 -3.81 -2.10
N ARG A 56 -8.55 -4.53 -1.81
CA ARG A 56 -8.73 -5.92 -2.26
C ARG A 56 -8.64 -6.05 -3.78
N TRP A 57 -9.27 -5.15 -4.54
CA TRP A 57 -9.17 -5.17 -6.00
C TRP A 57 -7.76 -4.86 -6.51
N VAL A 58 -7.06 -3.93 -5.86
CA VAL A 58 -5.64 -3.64 -6.17
C VAL A 58 -4.76 -4.86 -5.86
N MET A 59 -4.97 -5.54 -4.75
CA MET A 59 -4.24 -6.77 -4.40
C MET A 59 -4.54 -7.91 -5.39
N VAL A 60 -5.79 -8.04 -5.85
CA VAL A 60 -6.13 -9.01 -6.91
C VAL A 60 -5.42 -8.64 -8.22
N ALA A 61 -5.42 -7.38 -8.61
CA ALA A 61 -4.71 -6.91 -9.80
C ALA A 61 -3.20 -7.18 -9.70
N LEU A 62 -2.60 -6.96 -8.53
CA LEU A 62 -1.20 -7.30 -8.24
C LEU A 62 -0.93 -8.78 -8.55
N VAL A 63 -1.71 -9.69 -7.97
CA VAL A 63 -1.54 -11.14 -8.18
C VAL A 63 -1.73 -11.52 -9.66
N VAL A 64 -2.74 -10.93 -10.32
CA VAL A 64 -3.00 -11.19 -11.75
C VAL A 64 -1.83 -10.72 -12.60
N PHE A 65 -1.32 -9.51 -12.41
CA PHE A 65 -0.19 -8.99 -13.18
C PHE A 65 1.10 -9.78 -12.92
N THR A 66 1.34 -10.21 -11.68
CA THR A 66 2.45 -11.12 -11.37
C THR A 66 2.30 -12.45 -12.12
N GLY A 67 1.11 -13.05 -12.11
CA GLY A 67 0.84 -14.28 -12.87
C GLY A 67 1.02 -14.11 -14.38
N LEU A 68 0.61 -12.96 -14.94
CA LEU A 68 0.80 -12.65 -16.36
C LEU A 68 2.29 -12.49 -16.71
N GLY A 69 3.08 -11.83 -15.85
CA GLY A 69 4.53 -11.73 -16.04
C GLY A 69 5.22 -13.08 -15.99
N ALA A 70 4.85 -13.93 -15.02
CA ALA A 70 5.35 -15.29 -14.93
C ALA A 70 4.96 -16.15 -16.15
N LEU A 71 3.71 -16.06 -16.60
CA LEU A 71 3.27 -16.76 -17.80
C LEU A 71 4.02 -16.29 -19.05
N TRP A 72 4.22 -14.98 -19.21
CA TRP A 72 4.99 -14.45 -20.33
C TRP A 72 6.43 -14.97 -20.32
N ALA A 73 7.10 -14.94 -19.18
CA ALA A 73 8.45 -15.49 -19.04
C ALA A 73 8.51 -17.01 -19.25
N ALA A 74 7.44 -17.75 -18.98
CA ALA A 74 7.37 -19.18 -19.28
C ALA A 74 7.20 -19.46 -20.78
N LEU A 75 6.53 -18.57 -21.51
CA LEU A 75 6.27 -18.71 -22.95
C LEU A 75 7.42 -18.20 -23.82
N ASP A 76 8.04 -17.08 -23.43
CA ASP A 76 9.17 -16.46 -24.13
C ASP A 76 10.17 -15.87 -23.12
N PRO A 77 11.06 -16.70 -22.56
CA PRO A 77 12.04 -16.26 -21.57
C PRO A 77 12.99 -15.18 -22.10
N THR A 78 13.36 -15.26 -23.38
CA THR A 78 14.31 -14.30 -23.99
C THR A 78 13.67 -12.92 -24.12
N ALA A 79 12.43 -12.82 -24.60
CA ALA A 79 11.74 -11.55 -24.64
C ALA A 79 11.45 -11.02 -23.23
N ALA A 80 11.02 -11.88 -22.30
CA ALA A 80 10.69 -11.46 -20.94
C ALA A 80 11.92 -10.94 -20.18
N ALA A 81 13.10 -11.55 -20.39
CA ALA A 81 14.35 -11.08 -19.78
C ALA A 81 14.71 -9.64 -20.16
N THR A 82 14.25 -9.12 -21.31
CA THR A 82 14.48 -7.72 -21.70
C THR A 82 13.74 -6.71 -20.82
N LEU A 83 12.71 -7.14 -20.09
CA LEU A 83 12.02 -6.31 -19.11
C LEU A 83 12.86 -6.11 -17.85
N VAL A 84 13.73 -7.06 -17.51
CA VAL A 84 14.52 -7.03 -16.28
C VAL A 84 15.61 -5.97 -16.43
N PRO A 85 15.57 -4.86 -15.68
CA PRO A 85 16.61 -3.84 -15.78
C PRO A 85 17.96 -4.41 -15.36
N ASP A 86 19.06 -3.95 -15.99
CA ASP A 86 20.42 -4.45 -15.72
C ASP A 86 20.83 -4.36 -14.24
N VAL A 87 20.27 -3.38 -13.50
CA VAL A 87 20.46 -3.23 -12.04
C VAL A 87 19.94 -4.43 -11.23
N PHE A 88 19.02 -5.22 -11.78
CA PHE A 88 18.54 -6.48 -11.21
C PHE A 88 19.27 -7.70 -11.77
N GLY A 89 20.31 -7.54 -12.60
CA GLY A 89 21.13 -8.64 -13.10
C GLY A 89 21.73 -9.49 -11.96
N ASN A 90 22.13 -8.84 -10.87
CA ASN A 90 22.60 -9.53 -9.65
C ASN A 90 21.48 -10.27 -8.90
N ALA A 91 20.21 -9.89 -9.08
CA ALA A 91 19.07 -10.59 -8.47
C ALA A 91 18.74 -11.90 -9.20
N LEU A 92 19.25 -12.09 -10.42
CA LEU A 92 19.18 -13.33 -11.17
C LEU A 92 20.40 -14.24 -10.95
N ASP A 93 21.40 -13.79 -10.19
CA ASP A 93 22.60 -14.57 -9.86
C ASP A 93 22.54 -15.05 -8.40
N PRO A 94 22.23 -16.33 -8.15
CA PRO A 94 22.25 -16.91 -6.79
C PRO A 94 23.62 -16.79 -6.10
N GLY A 95 24.71 -16.62 -6.85
CA GLY A 95 26.06 -16.40 -6.30
C GLY A 95 26.23 -15.03 -5.64
N ALA A 96 25.40 -14.04 -6.00
CA ALA A 96 25.50 -12.67 -5.48
C ALA A 96 25.04 -12.54 -4.02
N THR A 97 24.20 -13.45 -3.50
CA THR A 97 23.91 -13.50 -2.05
C THR A 97 25.04 -14.13 -1.24
N GLY A 98 25.88 -14.96 -1.86
CA GLY A 98 27.13 -15.44 -1.27
C GLY A 98 28.06 -14.28 -0.90
N THR A 99 28.12 -13.23 -1.71
CA THR A 99 28.84 -11.98 -1.38
C THR A 99 28.14 -11.11 -0.33
N ALA A 100 26.83 -11.24 -0.18
CA ALA A 100 26.07 -10.49 0.83
C ALA A 100 26.39 -10.94 2.27
N SER A 101 26.79 -12.21 2.46
CA SER A 101 27.29 -12.73 3.74
C SER A 101 28.62 -12.11 4.21
N GLN A 102 29.29 -11.33 3.36
CA GLN A 102 30.56 -10.66 3.64
C GLN A 102 30.40 -9.15 3.88
N MET A 103 29.17 -8.64 3.88
CA MET A 103 28.90 -7.22 4.12
C MET A 103 29.28 -6.83 5.56
N SER A 104 29.99 -5.72 5.70
CA SER A 104 30.22 -5.07 6.98
C SER A 104 28.91 -4.52 7.56
N PRO A 105 28.84 -4.27 8.88
CA PRO A 105 27.67 -3.65 9.49
C PRO A 105 27.28 -2.30 8.85
N GLY A 106 28.26 -1.53 8.37
CA GLY A 106 28.03 -0.27 7.65
C GLY A 106 27.35 -0.47 6.30
N GLU A 107 27.78 -1.47 5.53
CA GLU A 107 27.20 -1.81 4.23
C GLU A 107 25.75 -2.32 4.38
N HIS A 108 25.46 -3.09 5.42
CA HIS A 108 24.09 -3.50 5.73
C HIS A 108 23.17 -2.29 6.01
N VAL A 109 23.65 -1.30 6.77
CA VAL A 109 22.88 -0.08 7.04
C VAL A 109 22.63 0.70 5.75
N GLN A 110 23.66 0.87 4.92
CA GLN A 110 23.53 1.58 3.65
C GLN A 110 22.54 0.89 2.71
N PHE A 111 22.64 -0.43 2.57
CA PHE A 111 21.72 -1.22 1.73
C PHE A 111 20.26 -1.11 2.22
N ALA A 112 20.04 -1.21 3.55
CA ALA A 112 18.71 -1.02 4.12
C ALA A 112 18.15 0.38 3.84
N GLN A 113 18.99 1.42 3.89
CA GLN A 113 18.58 2.79 3.54
C GLN A 113 18.19 2.92 2.07
N GLU A 114 19.00 2.39 1.16
CA GLU A 114 18.74 2.42 -0.28
C GLU A 114 17.43 1.69 -0.62
N LEU A 115 17.23 0.50 -0.04
CA LEU A 115 16.02 -0.29 -0.23
C LEU A 115 14.78 0.42 0.33
N PHE A 116 14.87 0.96 1.55
CA PHE A 116 13.80 1.77 2.15
C PHE A 116 13.44 2.97 1.28
N ILE A 117 14.42 3.77 0.87
CA ILE A 117 14.20 4.97 0.04
C ILE A 117 13.55 4.59 -1.29
N ASN A 118 14.01 3.52 -1.93
CA ASN A 118 13.45 3.08 -3.19
C ASN A 118 11.98 2.67 -3.05
N ASN A 119 11.66 1.78 -2.10
CA ASN A 119 10.29 1.30 -1.89
C ASN A 119 9.35 2.39 -1.38
N PHE A 120 9.85 3.28 -0.52
CA PHE A 120 9.10 4.45 -0.07
C PHE A 120 8.81 5.41 -1.24
N ARG A 121 9.80 5.67 -2.10
CA ARG A 121 9.62 6.49 -3.31
C ARG A 121 8.61 5.87 -4.26
N VAL A 122 8.68 4.56 -4.52
CA VAL A 122 7.71 3.86 -5.39
C VAL A 122 6.29 3.97 -4.81
N THR A 123 6.13 3.73 -3.52
CA THR A 123 4.84 3.85 -2.82
C THR A 123 4.29 5.28 -2.87
N LEU A 124 5.14 6.27 -2.63
CA LEU A 124 4.75 7.69 -2.69
C LEU A 124 4.41 8.11 -4.12
N MET A 125 5.19 7.70 -5.11
CA MET A 125 4.93 8.00 -6.52
C MET A 125 3.62 7.37 -6.98
N ALA A 126 3.33 6.12 -6.59
CA ALA A 126 2.06 5.46 -6.89
C ALA A 126 0.86 6.29 -6.43
N PHE A 127 0.99 7.00 -5.32
CA PHE A 127 0.02 8.00 -4.88
C PHE A 127 0.05 9.26 -5.75
N VAL A 128 1.19 9.96 -5.86
CA VAL A 128 1.31 11.28 -6.51
C VAL A 128 0.86 11.24 -7.98
N VAL A 129 1.35 10.24 -8.73
CA VAL A 129 1.03 10.11 -10.16
C VAL A 129 -0.44 9.73 -10.39
N GLY A 130 -1.12 9.22 -9.36
CA GLY A 130 -2.53 8.89 -9.39
C GLY A 130 -3.47 10.08 -9.58
N ILE A 131 -3.00 11.31 -9.31
CA ILE A 131 -3.78 12.53 -9.61
C ILE A 131 -4.18 12.58 -11.09
N ALA A 132 -3.38 12.02 -12.00
CA ALA A 132 -3.74 11.88 -13.41
C ALA A 132 -4.73 10.71 -13.64
N PHE A 133 -5.92 10.82 -13.05
CA PHE A 133 -7.05 9.89 -13.20
C PHE A 133 -6.80 8.44 -12.76
N GLY A 134 -5.78 8.20 -11.92
CA GLY A 134 -5.46 6.89 -11.36
C GLY A 134 -4.76 5.92 -12.32
N LEU A 135 -4.72 6.23 -13.62
CA LEU A 135 -4.09 5.36 -14.63
C LEU A 135 -2.59 5.15 -14.38
N PRO A 136 -1.79 6.18 -14.05
CA PRO A 136 -0.38 5.97 -13.77
C PRO A 136 -0.10 5.09 -12.55
N SER A 137 -0.97 5.14 -11.52
CA SER A 137 -0.87 4.25 -10.35
C SER A 137 -1.08 2.79 -10.75
N ILE A 138 -2.05 2.51 -11.61
CA ILE A 138 -2.31 1.16 -12.12
C ILE A 138 -1.15 0.69 -13.00
N TYR A 139 -0.62 1.55 -13.86
CA TYR A 139 0.56 1.22 -14.67
C TYR A 139 1.77 0.87 -13.79
N LEU A 140 2.03 1.66 -12.74
CA LEU A 140 3.13 1.39 -11.81
C LEU A 140 2.92 0.06 -11.09
N LEU A 141 1.69 -0.25 -10.65
CA LEU A 141 1.37 -1.57 -10.10
C LEU A 141 1.69 -2.68 -11.11
N ALA A 142 1.15 -2.57 -12.33
CA ALA A 142 1.32 -3.57 -13.38
C ALA A 142 2.79 -3.80 -13.70
N TYR A 143 3.58 -2.74 -13.86
CA TYR A 143 5.01 -2.84 -14.14
C TYR A 143 5.77 -3.60 -13.04
N ASN A 144 5.58 -3.23 -11.77
CA ASN A 144 6.27 -3.89 -10.65
C ASN A 144 5.82 -5.34 -10.47
N SER A 145 4.52 -5.61 -10.64
CA SER A 145 3.97 -6.97 -10.54
C SER A 145 4.43 -7.87 -11.68
N VAL A 146 4.39 -7.39 -12.93
CA VAL A 146 4.89 -8.16 -14.08
C VAL A 146 6.38 -8.44 -13.92
N LEU A 147 7.18 -7.44 -13.52
CA LEU A 147 8.61 -7.61 -13.28
C LEU A 147 8.88 -8.69 -12.22
N LEU A 148 8.16 -8.67 -11.09
CA LEU A 148 8.25 -9.71 -10.06
C LEU A 148 7.93 -11.10 -10.62
N GLY A 149 6.88 -11.21 -11.44
CA GLY A 149 6.48 -12.46 -12.09
C GLY A 149 7.54 -12.98 -13.06
N VAL A 150 8.11 -12.10 -13.88
CA VAL A 150 9.19 -12.42 -14.83
C VAL A 150 10.41 -12.94 -14.08
N VAL A 151 10.92 -12.18 -13.09
CA VAL A 151 12.09 -12.57 -12.31
C VAL A 151 11.85 -13.91 -11.60
N GLY A 152 10.68 -14.07 -10.97
CA GLY A 152 10.33 -15.31 -10.30
C GLY A 152 10.32 -16.51 -11.24
N GLN A 153 9.69 -16.37 -12.40
CA GLN A 153 9.64 -17.47 -13.37
C GLN A 153 11.02 -17.81 -13.94
N LEU A 154 11.86 -16.81 -14.24
CA LEU A 154 13.21 -17.04 -14.77
C LEU A 154 14.07 -17.82 -13.76
N LEU A 155 14.00 -17.48 -12.47
CA LEU A 155 14.70 -18.20 -11.41
C LEU A 155 14.15 -19.62 -11.22
N ILE A 156 12.83 -19.79 -11.20
CA ILE A 156 12.19 -21.12 -11.09
C ILE A 156 12.61 -22.02 -12.26
N ALA A 157 12.66 -21.48 -13.48
CA ALA A 157 13.08 -22.22 -14.68
C ALA A 157 14.55 -22.67 -14.62
N GLN A 158 15.40 -21.99 -13.85
CA GLN A 158 16.80 -22.35 -13.62
C GLN A 158 16.99 -23.33 -12.45
N GLY A 159 15.92 -23.72 -11.76
CA GLY A 159 15.98 -24.55 -10.55
C GLY A 159 16.17 -23.75 -9.25
N GLU A 160 16.21 -22.42 -9.34
CA GLU A 160 16.48 -21.49 -8.22
C GLU A 160 15.20 -20.96 -7.57
N GLY A 161 14.12 -21.74 -7.60
CA GLY A 161 12.83 -21.35 -7.00
C GLY A 161 12.89 -21.16 -5.49
N ALA A 162 13.75 -21.92 -4.79
CA ALA A 162 13.97 -21.76 -3.35
C ALA A 162 14.65 -20.42 -3.04
N PHE A 163 15.65 -20.05 -3.84
CA PHE A 163 16.32 -18.76 -3.75
C PHE A 163 15.36 -17.60 -4.01
N PHE A 164 14.50 -17.70 -5.04
CA PHE A 164 13.45 -16.70 -5.27
C PHE A 164 12.51 -16.55 -4.08
N LEU A 165 12.09 -17.66 -3.46
CA LEU A 165 11.24 -17.61 -2.27
C LEU A 165 11.95 -16.95 -1.09
N GLU A 166 13.24 -17.20 -0.89
CA GLU A 166 14.03 -16.53 0.14
C GLU A 166 14.13 -15.02 -0.13
N LEU A 167 14.45 -14.66 -1.37
CA LEU A 167 14.57 -13.27 -1.82
C LEU A 167 13.26 -12.50 -1.62
N VAL A 168 12.11 -13.10 -1.86
CA VAL A 168 10.82 -12.39 -1.79
C VAL A 168 10.13 -12.53 -0.44
N ALA A 169 10.15 -13.70 0.18
CA ALA A 169 9.29 -13.97 1.34
C ALA A 169 9.69 -13.19 2.60
N GLY A 170 10.96 -12.82 2.75
CA GLY A 170 11.45 -12.10 3.93
C GLY A 170 10.85 -10.70 4.11
N HIS A 171 10.62 -9.99 3.00
CA HIS A 171 10.20 -8.58 3.03
C HIS A 171 9.09 -8.25 2.03
N GLY A 172 9.03 -8.97 0.90
CA GLY A 172 8.14 -8.74 -0.21
C GLY A 172 6.65 -8.65 0.16
N PRO A 173 6.08 -9.51 1.04
CA PRO A 173 4.67 -9.39 1.42
C PRO A 173 4.29 -8.01 1.99
N ILE A 174 5.16 -7.39 2.79
CA ILE A 174 4.91 -6.06 3.37
C ILE A 174 5.13 -4.97 2.33
N GLU A 175 6.17 -5.07 1.51
CA GLU A 175 6.46 -4.08 0.48
C GLU A 175 5.36 -4.04 -0.59
N LEU A 176 4.93 -5.21 -1.07
CA LEU A 176 3.81 -5.34 -2.01
C LEU A 176 2.50 -4.81 -1.41
N THR A 177 2.28 -5.02 -0.12
CA THR A 177 1.14 -4.43 0.60
C THR A 177 1.24 -2.90 0.62
N ALA A 178 2.41 -2.33 0.94
CA ALA A 178 2.62 -0.90 0.96
C ALA A 178 2.41 -0.26 -0.41
N ILE A 179 2.97 -0.86 -1.48
CA ILE A 179 2.76 -0.41 -2.86
C ILE A 179 1.27 -0.47 -3.21
N ALA A 180 0.57 -1.56 -2.89
CA ALA A 180 -0.86 -1.68 -3.14
C ALA A 180 -1.69 -0.62 -2.40
N LEU A 181 -1.33 -0.28 -1.16
CA LEU A 181 -1.97 0.81 -0.43
C LEU A 181 -1.70 2.17 -1.09
N GLY A 182 -0.47 2.43 -1.55
CA GLY A 182 -0.11 3.64 -2.29
C GLY A 182 -0.88 3.75 -3.62
N VAL A 183 -1.01 2.64 -4.35
CA VAL A 183 -1.80 2.56 -5.60
C VAL A 183 -3.28 2.80 -5.34
N ALA A 184 -3.85 2.19 -4.29
CA ALA A 184 -5.25 2.42 -3.92
C ALA A 184 -5.50 3.89 -3.57
N ALA A 185 -4.59 4.53 -2.83
CA ALA A 185 -4.67 5.94 -2.50
C ALA A 185 -4.53 6.85 -3.72
N GLY A 186 -3.57 6.57 -4.61
CA GLY A 186 -3.41 7.29 -5.88
C GLY A 186 -4.62 7.16 -6.80
N PHE A 187 -5.14 5.95 -6.95
CA PHE A 187 -6.34 5.69 -7.74
C PHE A 187 -7.56 6.43 -7.17
N ALA A 188 -7.77 6.40 -5.84
CA ALA A 188 -8.87 7.10 -5.20
C ALA A 188 -8.82 8.62 -5.44
N MET A 189 -7.63 9.23 -5.38
CA MET A 189 -7.45 10.64 -5.73
C MET A 189 -7.79 10.94 -7.19
N GLY A 190 -7.28 10.14 -8.13
CA GLY A 190 -7.58 10.32 -9.54
C GLY A 190 -9.07 10.15 -9.84
N TRP A 191 -9.69 9.16 -9.20
CA TRP A 191 -11.12 8.91 -9.32
C TRP A 191 -11.96 10.07 -8.75
N ALA A 192 -11.52 10.72 -7.68
CA ALA A 192 -12.19 11.90 -7.13
C ALA A 192 -12.23 13.10 -8.09
N LEU A 193 -11.34 13.14 -9.08
CA LEU A 193 -11.44 14.11 -10.18
C LEU A 193 -12.47 13.69 -11.24
N VAL A 194 -12.66 12.38 -11.47
CA VAL A 194 -13.65 11.87 -12.44
C VAL A 194 -15.05 11.98 -11.87
N ASP A 195 -15.24 11.38 -10.69
CA ASP A 195 -16.50 11.29 -9.96
C ASP A 195 -16.27 11.74 -8.49
N PRO A 196 -16.41 13.04 -8.20
CA PRO A 196 -16.30 13.54 -6.83
C PRO A 196 -17.53 13.19 -5.96
N GLY A 197 -18.58 12.59 -6.53
CA GLY A 197 -19.90 12.45 -5.91
C GLY A 197 -20.55 13.81 -5.66
N LEU A 198 -21.05 14.03 -4.44
CA LEU A 198 -21.73 15.27 -4.03
C LEU A 198 -20.78 16.42 -3.68
N ARG A 199 -19.47 16.21 -3.74
CA ARG A 199 -18.45 17.18 -3.36
C ARG A 199 -17.99 17.98 -4.58
N SER A 200 -17.43 19.16 -4.36
CA SER A 200 -16.63 19.81 -5.41
C SER A 200 -15.36 18.99 -5.68
N ARG A 201 -14.84 19.01 -6.92
CA ARG A 201 -13.59 18.30 -7.27
C ARG A 201 -12.42 18.70 -6.36
N GLY A 202 -12.30 19.99 -6.04
CA GLY A 202 -11.26 20.48 -5.13
C GLY A 202 -11.41 19.96 -3.70
N GLN A 203 -12.63 19.85 -3.19
CA GLN A 203 -12.89 19.26 -1.88
C GLN A 203 -12.59 17.75 -1.89
N ALA A 204 -13.09 17.02 -2.89
CA ALA A 204 -12.87 15.59 -3.00
C ALA A 204 -11.37 15.27 -3.11
N LEU A 205 -10.61 16.05 -3.89
CA LEU A 205 -9.16 15.91 -4.00
C LEU A 205 -8.44 16.16 -2.66
N ARG A 206 -8.83 17.17 -1.89
CA ARG A 206 -8.24 17.44 -0.57
C ARG A 206 -8.49 16.31 0.43
N GLU A 207 -9.69 15.73 0.41
CA GLU A 207 -10.06 14.61 1.27
C GLU A 207 -9.25 13.35 0.91
N GLU A 208 -9.15 13.01 -0.37
CA GLU A 208 -8.35 11.84 -0.81
C GLU A 208 -6.84 12.08 -0.65
N ALA A 209 -6.35 13.31 -0.81
CA ALA A 209 -4.95 13.65 -0.53
C ALA A 209 -4.60 13.50 0.95
N SER A 210 -5.50 13.90 1.84
CA SER A 210 -5.33 13.70 3.30
C SER A 210 -5.29 12.21 3.65
N TYR A 211 -6.20 11.42 3.07
CA TYR A 211 -6.18 9.96 3.19
C TYR A 211 -4.85 9.37 2.75
N ALA A 212 -4.34 9.80 1.61
CA ALA A 212 -3.11 9.26 1.08
C ALA A 212 -1.85 9.64 1.87
N ILE A 213 -1.80 10.83 2.46
CA ILE A 213 -0.73 11.21 3.40
C ILE A 213 -0.74 10.26 4.61
N VAL A 214 -1.92 9.94 5.16
CA VAL A 214 -2.06 8.96 6.26
C VAL A 214 -1.51 7.60 5.83
N ILE A 215 -1.81 7.14 4.62
CA ILE A 215 -1.27 5.88 4.09
C ILE A 215 0.26 5.94 3.92
N ALA A 216 0.80 7.01 3.33
CA ALA A 216 2.24 7.17 3.12
C ALA A 216 3.02 7.20 4.44
N VAL A 217 2.58 8.02 5.40
CA VAL A 217 3.22 8.11 6.73
C VAL A 217 3.06 6.81 7.50
N GLY A 218 1.89 6.18 7.44
CA GLY A 218 1.61 4.96 8.18
C GLY A 218 2.32 3.72 7.63
N THR A 219 2.60 3.66 6.33
CA THR A 219 3.35 2.56 5.70
C THR A 219 4.86 2.71 5.83
N ALA A 220 5.39 3.93 6.04
CA ALA A 220 6.84 4.16 6.12
C ALA A 220 7.56 3.29 7.17
N PRO A 221 7.08 3.13 8.43
CA PRO A 221 7.74 2.25 9.39
C PRO A 221 7.75 0.78 8.98
N TRP A 222 6.73 0.33 8.22
CA TRP A 222 6.66 -1.04 7.71
C TRP A 222 7.63 -1.28 6.56
N LEU A 223 7.81 -0.30 5.68
CA LEU A 223 8.84 -0.33 4.65
C LEU A 223 10.24 -0.29 5.25
N LEU A 224 10.46 0.50 6.30
CA LEU A 224 11.73 0.51 7.02
C LEU A 224 12.01 -0.86 7.67
N LEU A 225 11.00 -1.46 8.30
CA LEU A 225 11.12 -2.80 8.87
C LEU A 225 11.42 -3.85 7.79
N ALA A 226 10.76 -3.78 6.64
CA ALA A 226 11.02 -4.65 5.49
C ALA A 226 12.48 -4.54 5.02
N ALA A 227 12.99 -3.31 4.88
CA ALA A 227 14.38 -3.08 4.49
C ALA A 227 15.40 -3.57 5.53
N VAL A 228 15.08 -3.45 6.82
CA VAL A 228 15.91 -4.01 7.91
C VAL A 228 15.89 -5.54 7.87
N ILE A 229 14.72 -6.17 7.69
CA ILE A 229 14.62 -7.62 7.57
C ILE A 229 15.45 -8.10 6.37
N GLU A 230 15.34 -7.45 5.22
CA GLU A 230 16.10 -7.85 4.04
C GLU A 230 17.61 -7.73 4.27
N SER A 231 18.06 -6.60 4.82
CA SER A 231 19.49 -6.37 4.99
C SER A 231 20.10 -7.25 6.07
N PHE A 232 19.42 -7.44 7.21
CA PHE A 232 19.99 -8.10 8.39
C PHE A 232 19.53 -9.54 8.62
N VAL A 233 18.49 -10.01 7.92
CA VAL A 233 17.97 -11.38 8.07
C VAL A 233 18.16 -12.19 6.78
N SER A 234 17.75 -11.67 5.63
CA SER A 234 17.87 -12.41 4.36
C SER A 234 19.33 -12.57 3.90
N ARG A 235 20.19 -11.59 4.18
CA ARG A 235 21.55 -11.53 3.60
C ARG A 235 22.67 -12.06 4.48
N VAL A 236 22.35 -12.58 5.66
CA VAL A 236 23.35 -13.11 6.61
C VAL A 236 23.58 -14.61 6.49
N GLY A 237 23.11 -15.25 5.41
CA GLY A 237 23.33 -16.67 5.11
C GLY A 237 22.46 -17.63 5.94
N LEU A 238 21.29 -17.18 6.40
CA LEU A 238 20.30 -18.08 7.02
C LEU A 238 19.69 -19.01 5.97
N SER A 239 19.17 -20.16 6.40
CA SER A 239 18.33 -20.97 5.53
C SER A 239 17.01 -20.25 5.21
N ALA A 240 16.39 -20.61 4.09
CA ALA A 240 15.15 -19.97 3.63
C ALA A 240 14.01 -19.97 4.68
N LEU A 241 13.93 -20.99 5.54
CA LEU A 241 12.82 -21.14 6.50
C LEU A 241 12.74 -19.98 7.52
N PRO A 242 13.81 -19.63 8.27
CA PRO A 242 13.82 -18.44 9.13
C PRO A 242 13.38 -17.15 8.42
N VAL A 243 13.88 -16.90 7.21
CA VAL A 243 13.57 -15.70 6.42
C VAL A 243 12.08 -15.63 6.11
N VAL A 244 11.52 -16.74 5.60
CA VAL A 244 10.09 -16.89 5.32
C VAL A 244 9.26 -16.67 6.58
N VAL A 245 9.64 -17.27 7.70
CA VAL A 245 8.90 -17.15 8.97
C VAL A 245 8.85 -15.69 9.44
N VAL A 246 9.97 -14.97 9.40
CA VAL A 246 10.04 -13.56 9.83
C VAL A 246 9.17 -12.68 8.93
N GLY A 247 9.29 -12.82 7.60
CA GLY A 247 8.52 -12.02 6.66
C GLY A 247 7.02 -12.29 6.74
N MET A 248 6.63 -13.56 6.78
CA MET A 248 5.22 -13.95 6.92
C MET A 248 4.63 -13.55 8.28
N SER A 249 5.41 -13.61 9.36
CA SER A 249 4.96 -13.13 10.68
C SER A 249 4.68 -11.64 10.65
N THR A 250 5.57 -10.85 10.05
CA THR A 250 5.38 -9.40 9.89
C THR A 250 4.12 -9.09 9.09
N PHE A 251 3.91 -9.81 7.98
CA PHE A 251 2.71 -9.69 7.14
C PHE A 251 1.42 -10.02 7.91
N VAL A 252 1.41 -11.14 8.66
CA VAL A 252 0.26 -11.55 9.47
C VAL A 252 -0.02 -10.52 10.57
N ILE A 253 1.01 -9.99 11.23
CA ILE A 253 0.87 -8.94 12.24
C ILE A 253 0.23 -7.69 11.63
N PHE A 254 0.70 -7.24 10.45
CA PHE A 254 0.14 -6.09 9.76
C PHE A 254 -1.36 -6.24 9.51
N TRP A 255 -1.78 -7.34 8.87
CA TRP A 255 -3.19 -7.56 8.55
C TRP A 255 -4.06 -7.85 9.78
N ARG A 256 -3.49 -8.46 10.82
CA ARG A 256 -4.15 -8.58 12.13
C ARG A 256 -4.41 -7.21 12.76
N LEU A 257 -3.47 -6.28 12.64
CA LEU A 257 -3.66 -4.91 13.12
C LEU A 257 -4.71 -4.17 12.29
N VAL A 258 -4.76 -4.35 10.97
CA VAL A 258 -5.85 -3.82 10.13
C VAL A 258 -7.21 -4.32 10.64
N TRP A 259 -7.34 -5.63 10.92
CA TRP A 259 -8.61 -6.20 11.39
C TRP A 259 -9.00 -5.75 12.81
N THR A 260 -8.03 -5.68 13.73
CA THR A 260 -8.30 -5.40 15.15
C THR A 260 -8.37 -3.91 15.48
N ARG A 261 -7.60 -3.06 14.78
CA ARG A 261 -7.53 -1.61 15.02
C ARG A 261 -8.28 -0.79 13.97
N GLY A 262 -8.69 -1.40 12.86
CA GLY A 262 -9.50 -0.77 11.81
C GLY A 262 -11.01 -0.79 12.05
N VAL A 263 -11.47 -1.20 13.23
CA VAL A 263 -12.89 -1.21 13.58
C VAL A 263 -13.34 0.21 13.95
N ILE A 264 -14.45 0.68 13.36
CA ILE A 264 -15.11 1.91 13.78
C ILE A 264 -15.68 1.64 15.18
N PRO A 265 -15.24 2.34 16.24
CA PRO A 265 -15.94 2.27 17.52
C PRO A 265 -17.35 2.76 17.26
N LEU A 266 -18.36 1.92 17.51
CA LEU A 266 -19.72 2.42 17.63
C LEU A 266 -19.70 3.32 18.87
N ARG A 267 -19.51 4.63 18.66
CA ARG A 267 -19.84 5.60 19.69
C ARG A 267 -21.32 5.40 19.98
N ASP A 268 -21.62 5.14 21.23
CA ASP A 268 -22.97 4.90 21.71
C ASP A 268 -23.84 6.10 21.33
N LEU A 269 -24.72 5.92 20.35
CA LEU A 269 -25.64 6.96 19.87
C LEU A 269 -26.72 7.28 20.92
N SER A 270 -26.64 6.70 22.13
CA SER A 270 -27.56 6.95 23.23
C SER A 270 -27.16 8.09 24.17
N ASP A 271 -25.99 8.72 23.99
CA ASP A 271 -25.55 9.86 24.82
C ASP A 271 -25.61 11.22 24.09
N PRO A 272 -26.75 11.95 24.18
CA PRO A 272 -26.91 13.27 23.58
C PRO A 272 -26.11 14.38 24.27
N SER A 273 -25.34 14.10 25.33
CA SER A 273 -24.59 15.12 26.08
C SER A 273 -23.17 15.41 25.56
N SER A 274 -22.74 14.73 24.48
CA SER A 274 -21.39 14.84 23.94
C SER A 274 -21.24 15.72 22.67
N ALA A 275 -22.24 16.55 22.36
CA ALA A 275 -22.23 17.53 21.27
C ALA A 275 -21.99 18.96 21.76
#